data_AF-A0AAX3HNC8-F1
#
_entry.id   AF-A0AAX3HNC8-F1
#
_cell.length_a   1.000
_cell.length_b   1.000
_cell.length_c   1.000
_cell.angle_alpha   90.00
_cell.angle_beta   90.00
_cell.angle_gamma   90.00
#
_symmetry.space_group_name_H-M   'P 1'
#
loop_
_entity.id
_entity.type
_entity.pdbx_description
1 polymer ?
#
loop_
_entity_poly.entity_id
_entity_poly.type
_entity_poly.pdbx_seq_one_letter_code
_entity_poly.pdbx_strand_id
1 'polypeptide(L)' 'MKFEMHTKIISNEKEVRLHIEENIFQLILDGYHLFTIQEILPLYKSNEERIGSATILKLEWENGKTTINYQLVSLKSVN' A
#
# COMPACT_ATOMS: atom_id res chain seq x y z
N MET A 1 0.52 23.21 0.01
CA MET A 1 0.25 21.78 -0.22
C MET A 1 0.95 21.01 0.89
N LYS A 2 0.29 20.03 1.51
CA LYS A 2 0.89 19.19 2.57
C LYS A 2 1.02 17.78 2.04
N PHE A 3 2.24 17.26 2.09
CA PHE A 3 2.52 15.87 1.76
C PHE A 3 2.86 15.10 3.03
N GLU A 4 2.51 13.82 3.06
CA GLU A 4 2.89 12.90 4.12
C GLU A 4 3.71 11.76 3.51
N MET A 5 4.93 11.57 3.99
CA MET A 5 5.82 10.53 3.49
C MET A 5 5.69 9.26 4.31
N HIS A 6 5.54 8.13 3.62
CA HIS A 6 5.34 6.82 4.23
C HIS A 6 6.51 5.90 3.89
N THR A 7 6.98 5.17 4.91
CA THR A 7 8.00 4.12 4.77
C THR A 7 7.41 2.72 4.94
N LYS A 8 6.10 2.63 5.15
CA LYS A 8 5.33 1.38 5.29
C LYS A 8 3.95 1.56 4.67
N ILE A 9 3.35 0.47 4.19
CA ILE A 9 1.97 0.46 3.72
C ILE A 9 1.09 -0.04 4.86
N ILE A 10 0.05 0.70 5.24
CA ILE A 10 -0.95 0.28 6.23
C ILE A 10 -2.30 0.20 5.53
N SER A 11 -2.80 -1.01 5.32
CA SER A 11 -4.00 -1.21 4.52
C SER A 11 -5.31 -0.99 5.30
N ASN A 12 -5.31 -1.25 6.61
CA ASN A 12 -6.50 -1.20 7.48
C ASN A 12 -7.67 -2.01 6.92
N GLU A 13 -7.40 -3.09 6.18
CA GLU A 13 -8.40 -3.91 5.46
C GLU A 13 -9.27 -3.11 4.46
N LYS A 14 -8.79 -1.93 4.02
CA LYS A 14 -9.48 -1.07 3.04
C LYS A 14 -9.03 -1.31 1.62
N GLU A 15 -8.11 -2.24 1.40
CA GLU A 15 -7.61 -2.58 0.09
C GLU A 15 -8.65 -3.35 -0.74
N VAL A 16 -8.64 -3.10 -2.05
CA VAL A 16 -9.42 -3.86 -3.03
C VAL A 16 -8.46 -4.62 -3.94
N ARG A 17 -8.66 -5.93 -4.10
CA ARG A 17 -7.87 -6.74 -5.03
C ARG A 17 -8.26 -6.42 -6.47
N LEU A 18 -7.32 -5.90 -7.26
CA LEU A 18 -7.52 -5.53 -8.67
C LEU A 18 -7.20 -6.69 -9.62
N HIS A 19 -6.08 -7.40 -9.39
CA HIS A 19 -5.65 -8.53 -10.23
C HIS A 19 -5.29 -9.74 -9.36
N ILE A 20 -6.07 -10.82 -9.48
CA ILE A 20 -5.96 -11.99 -8.60
C ILE A 20 -4.69 -12.81 -8.86
N GLU A 21 -4.33 -13.01 -10.13
CA GLU A 21 -3.17 -13.83 -10.51
C GLU A 21 -1.84 -13.14 -10.14
N GLU A 22 -1.82 -11.81 -10.25
CA GLU A 22 -0.62 -11.00 -10.00
C GLU A 22 -0.50 -10.52 -8.55
N ASN A 23 -1.52 -10.79 -7.71
CA ASN A 23 -1.64 -10.28 -6.36
C ASN A 23 -1.54 -8.74 -6.26
N ILE A 24 -2.22 -8.03 -7.16
CA ILE A 24 -2.26 -6.56 -7.16
C ILE A 24 -3.50 -6.08 -6.40
N PHE A 25 -3.28 -5.11 -5.52
CA PHE A 25 -4.29 -4.49 -4.69
C PHE A 25 -4.24 -2.97 -4.84
N GLN A 26 -5.37 -2.31 -4.61
CA GLN A 26 -5.51 -0.87 -4.57
C GLN A 26 -5.86 -0.42 -3.16
N LEU A 27 -5.25 0.68 -2.72
CA LEU A 27 -5.58 1.37 -1.48
C LEU A 27 -5.77 2.86 -1.76
N ILE A 28 -6.84 3.43 -1.21
CA ILE A 28 -7.14 4.85 -1.32
C ILE A 28 -6.95 5.50 0.06
N LEU A 29 -6.15 6.55 0.10
CA LEU A 29 -5.82 7.32 1.29
C LEU A 29 -6.35 8.75 1.14
N ASP A 30 -6.84 9.33 2.23
CA ASP A 30 -7.23 10.74 2.27
C ASP A 30 -5.99 11.63 2.47
N GLY A 31 -5.79 12.58 1.58
CA GLY A 31 -4.60 13.43 1.53
C GLY A 31 -3.60 13.03 0.45
N TYR A 32 -2.51 13.80 0.36
CA TYR A 32 -1.43 13.57 -0.59
C TYR A 32 -0.27 12.85 0.09
N HIS A 33 -0.10 11.57 -0.23
CA HIS A 33 0.87 10.68 0.37
C HIS A 33 1.99 10.37 -0.62
N LEU A 34 3.21 10.33 -0.10
CA LEU A 34 4.41 9.97 -0.83
C LEU A 34 4.86 8.58 -0.40
N PHE A 35 5.18 7.76 -1.40
CA PHE A 35 5.81 6.47 -1.22
C PHE A 35 6.93 6.29 -2.25
N THR A 36 7.91 5.44 -1.94
CA THR A 36 8.82 4.93 -2.95
C THR A 36 8.07 3.96 -3.87
N ILE A 37 8.27 4.10 -5.18
CA ILE A 37 7.71 3.23 -6.21
C ILE A 37 8.77 2.20 -6.58
N GLN A 38 8.36 0.97 -6.91
CA GLN A 38 9.24 -0.16 -7.29
C GLN A 38 10.20 -0.66 -6.19
N GLU A 39 10.09 -0.16 -4.96
CA GLU A 39 10.82 -0.64 -3.79
C GLU A 39 9.92 -1.50 -2.89
N ILE A 40 10.52 -2.49 -2.22
CA ILE A 40 9.80 -3.35 -1.27
C ILE A 40 9.58 -2.60 0.05
N LEU A 41 8.32 -2.41 0.41
CA LEU A 41 7.90 -1.81 1.66
C LEU A 41 7.25 -2.86 2.57
N PRO A 42 7.39 -2.73 3.90
CA PRO A 42 6.66 -3.58 4.83
C PRO A 42 5.15 -3.26 4.76
N LEU A 43 4.36 -4.31 4.67
CA LEU A 43 2.89 -4.24 4.62
C LEU A 43 2.31 -4.59 5.99
N TYR A 44 1.44 -3.71 6.46
CA TYR A 44 0.77 -3.80 7.74
C TYR A 44 -0.75 -3.82 7.54
N LYS A 45 -1.44 -4.64 8.33
CA LYS A 45 -2.89 -4.62 8.45
C LYS A 45 -3.33 -3.38 9.25
N SER A 46 -2.68 -3.11 10.37
CA SER A 46 -2.93 -1.97 11.24
C SER A 46 -1.59 -1.34 11.67
N ASN A 47 -1.59 -0.27 12.46
CA ASN A 47 -0.32 0.32 12.92
C ASN A 47 0.62 -0.68 13.65
N GLU A 48 0.08 -1.75 14.23
CA GLU A 48 0.80 -2.70 15.08
C GLU A 48 1.03 -4.07 14.40
N GLU A 49 0.20 -4.43 13.42
CA GLU A 49 0.19 -5.78 12.85
C GLU A 49 0.85 -5.83 11.46
N ARG A 50 2.11 -6.27 11.41
CA ARG A 50 2.80 -6.55 10.14
C ARG A 50 2.32 -7.86 9.55
N ILE A 51 1.84 -7.81 8.30
CA ILE A 51 1.30 -8.98 7.57
C ILE A 51 2.17 -9.41 6.40
N GLY A 52 3.16 -8.62 5.99
CA GLY A 52 4.00 -9.01 4.87
C GLY A 52 4.89 -7.90 4.31
N SER A 53 5.09 -7.95 3.00
CA SER A 53 5.78 -6.95 2.20
C SER A 53 5.11 -6.78 0.85
N ALA A 54 5.15 -5.55 0.32
CA ALA A 54 4.56 -5.23 -0.96
C ALA A 54 5.38 -4.15 -1.69
N THR A 55 5.25 -4.11 -3.01
CA THR A 55 5.88 -3.11 -3.88
C THR A 55 4.80 -2.23 -4.47
N ILE A 56 4.95 -0.91 -4.35
CA ILE A 56 4.04 0.03 -5.02
C ILE A 56 4.39 0.10 -6.50
N LEU A 57 3.40 -0.17 -7.36
CA LEU A 57 3.52 -0.17 -8.81
C LEU A 57 3.06 1.16 -9.43
N LYS A 58 2.06 1.79 -8.82
CA LYS A 58 1.45 3.03 -9.31
C LYS A 58 1.01 3.89 -8.13
N LEU A 59 1.17 5.20 -8.26
CA LEU A 59 0.67 6.21 -7.33
C LEU A 59 0.01 7.33 -8.12
N GLU A 60 -1.21 7.69 -7.74
CA GLU A 60 -1.98 8.78 -8.34
C GLU A 60 -2.50 9.70 -7.25
N TRP A 61 -2.43 11.01 -7.50
CA TRP A 61 -3.07 12.03 -6.69
C TRP A 61 -4.22 12.66 -7.46
N GLU A 62 -5.41 12.62 -6.89
CA GLU A 62 -6.59 13.23 -7.47
C GLU A 62 -7.56 13.62 -6.36
N ASN A 63 -8.23 14.77 -6.49
CA ASN A 63 -9.32 15.18 -5.59
C ASN A 63 -9.00 15.09 -4.09
N GLY A 64 -7.78 15.47 -3.69
CA GLY A 64 -7.36 15.44 -2.29
C GLY A 64 -7.08 14.03 -1.75
N LYS A 65 -6.89 13.04 -2.61
CA LYS A 65 -6.63 11.64 -2.24
C LYS A 65 -5.37 11.11 -2.91
N THR A 66 -4.86 10.02 -2.36
CA THR A 66 -3.81 9.20 -2.96
C THR A 66 -4.35 7.81 -3.23
N THR A 67 -4.28 7.39 -4.49
CA THR A 67 -4.55 6.01 -4.88
C THR A 67 -3.22 5.32 -5.15
N ILE A 68 -2.92 4.25 -4.41
CA ILE A 68 -1.77 3.38 -4.71
C ILE A 68 -2.26 2.04 -5.21
N ASN A 69 -1.59 1.51 -6.23
CA ASN A 69 -1.66 0.10 -6.56
C ASN A 69 -0.35 -0.56 -6.10
N TYR A 70 -0.46 -1.62 -5.30
CA TYR A 70 0.69 -2.38 -4.82
C TYR A 70 0.54 -3.86 -5.13
N GLN A 71 1.67 -4.50 -5.40
CA GLN A 71 1.76 -5.95 -5.52
C GLN A 71 2.20 -6.55 -4.19
N LEU A 72 1.44 -7.51 -3.68
CA LEU A 72 1.86 -8.30 -2.52
C LEU A 72 3.02 -9.23 -2.92
N VAL A 73 4.17 -9.06 -2.27
CA VAL A 73 5.40 -9.81 -2.56
C VAL A 73 5.52 -11.04 -1.65
N SER A 74 5.22 -10.86 -0.36
CA SER A 74 5.26 -11.96 0.62
C SER A 74 4.29 -11.70 1.75
N LEU A 75 3.77 -12.79 2.32
CA LEU A 75 3.06 -12.77 3.60
C LEU A 75 4.03 -13.14 4.72
N LYS A 76 3.88 -12.49 5.87
CA LYS A 76 4.55 -12.91 7.10
C LYS A 76 4.01 -14.29 7.44
N SER A 77 4.90 -15.27 7.61
CA SER A 77 4.52 -16.64 7.98
C SER A 77 3.70 -16.59 9.27
N VAL A 78 2.46 -17.05 9.19
CA VAL A 78 1.62 -17.31 10.36
C VAL A 78 2.00 -18.73 10.78
N ASN A 79 2.86 -18.85 11.79
CA ASN A 79 3.13 -20.15 12.43
C ASN A 79 1.93 -20.57 13.27
#